data_AF-A0A7W1EQI1-F1
#
_entry.id   AF-A0A7W1EQI1-F1
#
_cell.length_a   1.000
_cell.length_b   1.000
_cell.length_c   1.000
_cell.angle_alpha   90.00
_cell.angle_beta   90.00
_cell.angle_gamma   90.00
#
_symmetry.space_group_name_H-M   'P 1'
#
loop_
_entity.id
_entity.type
_entity.pdbx_description
1 polymer ?
#
loop_
_entity_poly.entity_id
_entity_poly.type
_entity_poly.pdbx_seq_one_letter_code
_entity_poly.pdbx_strand_id
1 'polypeptide(L)'
;MKTLDRVEAILRAVPKTRNSDMELLIIYLQKSGMELTDKQIQIFKDAPAMETITRVRRKIQEQGKYPASAEVEEARYQKFKQVRSNISYSKNPEELLEARGYKVLPYGQ
;
A
#
# COMPACT_ATOMS: atom_id res chain seq x y z
N MET A 1 -2.99 2.55 19.08
CA MET A 1 -3.42 3.47 18.00
C MET A 1 -3.30 2.73 16.68
N LYS A 2 -4.33 2.75 15.83
CA LYS A 2 -4.26 2.06 14.53
C LYS A 2 -3.36 2.85 13.59
N THR A 3 -2.76 2.19 12.61
CA THR A 3 -1.87 2.83 11.63
C THR A 3 -2.56 3.99 10.90
N LEU A 4 -3.86 3.85 10.61
CA LEU A 4 -4.69 4.88 9.97
C LEU A 4 -4.69 6.17 10.80
N ASP A 5 -5.10 6.09 12.07
CA ASP A 5 -5.19 7.25 12.96
C ASP A 5 -3.85 8.00 13.06
N ARG A 6 -2.76 7.22 13.09
CA ARG A 6 -1.40 7.76 13.19
C ARG A 6 -0.97 8.50 11.92
N VAL A 7 -1.24 7.91 10.76
CA VAL A 7 -0.95 8.55 9.47
C VAL A 7 -1.78 9.82 9.34
N GLU A 8 -3.07 9.77 9.66
CA GLU A 8 -3.94 10.94 9.63
C GLU A 8 -3.43 12.07 10.54
N ALA A 9 -3.01 11.75 11.76
CA ALA A 9 -2.40 12.72 12.67
C ALA A 9 -1.15 13.38 12.08
N ILE A 10 -0.28 12.61 11.41
CA ILE A 10 0.92 13.15 10.75
C ILE A 10 0.54 14.05 9.58
N LEU A 11 -0.38 13.62 8.72
CA LEU A 11 -0.83 14.39 7.56
C LEU A 11 -1.48 15.72 7.97
N ARG A 12 -2.21 15.75 9.10
CA ARG A 12 -2.78 16.97 9.66
C ARG A 12 -1.69 17.90 10.19
N ALA A 13 -0.73 17.37 10.97
CA ALA A 13 0.29 18.16 11.65
C ALA A 13 1.42 18.66 10.74
N VAL A 14 1.78 17.92 9.70
CA VAL A 14 2.96 18.21 8.86
C VAL A 14 2.56 18.23 7.37
N PRO A 15 2.18 19.39 6.80
CA PRO A 15 1.62 19.46 5.45
C PRO A 15 2.52 18.88 4.34
N LYS A 16 3.86 18.96 4.47
CA LYS A 16 4.80 18.42 3.47
C LYS A 16 4.64 16.91 3.25
N THR A 17 4.16 16.15 4.23
CA THR A 17 3.97 14.69 4.09
C THR A 17 2.79 14.33 3.22
N ARG A 18 1.90 15.27 2.90
CA ARG A 18 0.76 15.05 1.99
C ARG A 18 1.20 14.83 0.56
N ASN A 19 2.35 15.40 0.20
CA ASN A 19 2.88 15.41 -1.16
C ASN A 19 4.12 14.50 -1.31
N SER A 20 4.52 13.80 -0.25
CA SER A 20 5.72 12.98 -0.26
C SER A 20 5.58 11.80 0.71
N ASP A 21 5.42 10.61 0.16
CA ASP A 21 5.43 9.36 0.93
C ASP A 21 6.75 9.16 1.69
N MET A 22 7.85 9.67 1.13
CA MET A 22 9.17 9.63 1.75
C MET A 22 9.19 10.42 3.06
N GLU A 23 8.73 11.67 3.03
CA GLU A 23 8.63 12.52 4.22
C GLU A 23 7.64 11.94 5.25
N LEU A 24 6.53 11.37 4.79
CA LEU A 24 5.57 10.68 5.66
C LEU A 24 6.24 9.53 6.41
N LEU A 25 6.99 8.69 5.70
CA LEU A 25 7.65 7.52 6.29
C LEU A 25 8.73 7.91 7.30
N ILE A 26 9.56 8.91 6.99
CA ILE A 26 10.60 9.41 7.90
C ILE A 26 9.97 9.86 9.23
N ILE A 27 8.93 10.69 9.17
CA ILE A 27 8.25 11.19 10.37
C ILE A 27 7.54 10.06 11.12
N TYR A 28 6.96 9.11 10.39
CA TYR A 28 6.34 7.93 11.00
C TYR A 28 7.35 7.10 11.79
N LEU A 29 8.54 6.84 11.23
CA LEU A 29 9.62 6.09 11.87
C LEU A 29 10.16 6.83 13.09
N GLN A 30 10.42 8.14 12.97
CA GLN A 30 10.87 8.97 14.09
C GLN A 30 9.86 8.96 15.24
N LYS A 31 8.57 9.13 14.96
CA LYS A 31 7.52 9.01 15.99
C LYS A 31 7.42 7.60 16.59
N SER A 32 7.98 6.58 15.94
CA SER A 32 7.98 5.19 16.42
C SER A 32 9.17 4.91 17.35
N GLY A 33 10.00 5.92 17.63
CA GLY A 33 11.21 5.79 18.44
C GLY A 33 12.48 5.53 17.63
N MET A 34 12.44 5.65 16.30
CA MET A 34 13.64 5.52 15.47
C MET A 34 14.35 6.87 15.38
N GLU A 35 15.48 7.01 16.05
CA GLU A 35 16.31 8.21 15.99
C GLU A 35 17.16 8.21 14.71
N LEU A 36 16.58 8.72 13.63
CA LEU A 36 17.25 8.86 12.35
C LEU A 36 18.19 10.07 12.38
N THR A 37 19.49 9.84 12.19
CA THR A 37 20.50 10.88 11.94
C THR A 37 20.27 11.56 10.58
N ASP A 38 20.78 12.77 10.41
CA ASP A 38 20.67 13.51 9.14
C ASP A 38 21.22 12.73 7.95
N LYS A 39 22.34 12.01 8.16
CA LYS A 39 22.92 11.14 7.14
C LYS A 39 21.97 10.00 6.75
N GLN A 40 21.30 9.37 7.72
CA GLN A 40 20.34 8.31 7.45
C GLN A 40 19.10 8.85 6.72
N ILE A 41 18.63 10.04 7.09
CA ILE A 41 17.53 10.72 6.40
C ILE A 41 17.89 10.99 4.94
N GLN A 42 19.10 11.48 4.68
CA GLN A 42 19.56 11.75 3.32
C GLN A 42 19.65 10.47 2.49
N ILE A 43 20.23 9.40 3.04
CA ILE A 43 20.24 8.08 2.39
C ILE A 43 18.82 7.61 2.06
N PHE A 44 17.88 7.83 2.97
CA PHE A 44 16.48 7.47 2.77
C PHE A 44 15.86 8.23 1.59
N LYS A 45 16.14 9.54 1.48
CA LYS A 45 15.64 10.40 0.40
C LYS A 45 16.24 10.06 -0.96
N ASP A 46 17.48 9.63 -0.99
CA ASP A 46 18.19 9.26 -2.23
C ASP A 46 17.85 7.83 -2.68
N ALA A 47 17.28 7.01 -1.81
CA ALA A 47 16.86 5.65 -2.13
C ALA A 47 15.59 5.62 -3.00
N PRO A 48 15.43 4.61 -3.88
CA PRO A 48 14.16 4.37 -4.55
C PRO A 48 13.01 4.19 -3.57
N ALA A 49 11.80 4.58 -3.99
CA ALA A 49 10.61 4.36 -3.18
C ALA A 49 10.49 2.88 -2.77
N MET A 50 10.11 2.63 -1.51
CA MET A 50 10.06 1.27 -0.96
C MET A 50 9.14 0.35 -1.78
N GLU A 51 8.02 0.85 -2.33
CA GLU A 51 7.15 0.05 -3.19
C GLU A 51 7.80 -0.32 -4.53
N THR A 52 8.75 0.47 -5.01
CA THR A 52 9.53 0.10 -6.20
C THR A 52 10.39 -1.12 -5.89
N ILE A 53 11.08 -1.14 -4.74
CA ILE A 53 11.91 -2.27 -4.30
C ILE A 53 11.05 -3.53 -4.11
N THR A 54 9.90 -3.42 -3.44
CA THR A 54 8.98 -4.56 -3.23
C THR A 54 8.44 -5.09 -4.55
N ARG A 55 8.09 -4.23 -5.51
CA ARG A 55 7.60 -4.63 -6.85
C ARG A 55 8.69 -5.33 -7.66
N VAL A 56 9.91 -4.81 -7.66
CA VAL A 56 11.05 -5.47 -8.34
C VAL A 56 11.32 -6.84 -7.73
N ARG A 57 11.31 -6.95 -6.39
CA ARG A 57 11.43 -8.26 -5.72
C ARG A 57 10.34 -9.24 -6.18
N ARG A 58 9.06 -8.82 -6.21
CA ARG A 58 7.96 -9.69 -6.67
C ARG A 58 8.19 -10.18 -8.10
N LYS A 59 8.59 -9.31 -9.03
CA LYS A 59 8.91 -9.69 -10.41
C LYS A 59 10.03 -10.71 -10.51
N ILE A 60 11.08 -10.58 -9.69
CA ILE A 60 12.17 -11.56 -9.64
C ILE A 60 11.64 -12.92 -9.16
N GLN A 61 10.77 -12.93 -8.16
CA GLN A 61 10.15 -14.15 -7.62
C GLN A 61 9.20 -14.82 -8.62
N GLU A 62 8.44 -14.05 -9.39
CA GLU A 62 7.58 -14.56 -10.47
C GLU A 62 8.37 -15.29 -11.57
N GLN A 63 9.66 -14.98 -11.73
CA GLN A 63 10.58 -15.70 -12.63
C GLN A 63 11.14 -17.00 -12.01
N GLY A 64 10.66 -17.41 -10.83
CA GLY A 64 11.12 -18.60 -10.11
C GLY A 64 12.41 -18.39 -9.31
N LYS A 65 12.93 -17.15 -9.20
CA LYS A 65 14.16 -16.84 -8.47
C LYS A 65 13.88 -16.41 -7.04
N TYR A 66 14.62 -16.95 -6.08
CA TYR A 66 14.51 -16.60 -4.65
C TYR A 66 13.06 -16.66 -4.11
N PRO A 67 12.37 -17.81 -4.24
CA PRO A 67 10.99 -17.94 -3.76
C PRO A 67 10.90 -17.64 -2.26
N ALA A 68 9.72 -17.19 -1.82
CA ALA A 68 9.47 -17.08 -0.38
C ALA A 68 9.48 -18.47 0.27
N SER A 69 9.64 -18.52 1.59
CA SER A 69 9.44 -19.77 2.33
C SER A 69 7.99 -20.24 2.20
N ALA A 70 7.75 -21.55 2.27
CA ALA A 70 6.42 -22.14 2.16
C ALA A 70 5.42 -21.54 3.17
N GLU A 71 5.86 -21.25 4.40
CA GLU A 71 5.05 -20.59 5.42
C GLU A 71 4.55 -19.21 4.98
N VAL A 72 5.44 -18.40 4.38
CA VAL A 72 5.09 -17.05 3.92
C VAL A 72 4.18 -17.11 2.69
N GLU A 73 4.40 -18.08 1.80
CA GLU A 73 3.55 -18.34 0.64
C GLU A 73 2.12 -18.70 1.08
N GLU A 74 1.99 -19.63 2.03
CA GLU A 74 0.72 -20.06 2.59
C GLU A 74 0.00 -18.90 3.29
N ALA A 75 0.70 -18.12 4.12
CA ALA A 75 0.12 -16.95 4.78
C ALA A 75 -0.39 -15.91 3.77
N ARG A 76 0.34 -15.68 2.67
CA ARG A 76 -0.11 -14.79 1.58
C ARG A 76 -1.34 -15.34 0.88
N TYR A 77 -1.36 -16.64 0.59
CA TYR A 77 -2.48 -17.30 -0.06
C TYR A 77 -3.76 -17.26 0.79
N GLN A 78 -3.65 -17.49 2.10
CA GLN A 78 -4.78 -17.36 3.02
C GLN A 78 -5.31 -15.93 3.10
N LYS A 79 -4.41 -14.94 3.14
CA LYS A 79 -4.81 -13.53 3.10
C LYS A 79 -5.50 -13.17 1.78
N PHE A 80 -5.01 -13.68 0.66
CA PHE A 80 -5.66 -13.51 -0.64
C PHE A 80 -7.08 -14.10 -0.64
N LYS A 81 -7.26 -15.32 -0.10
CA LYS A 81 -8.58 -15.95 0.05
C LYS A 81 -9.53 -15.10 0.87
N GLN A 82 -9.09 -14.58 2.02
CA GLN A 82 -9.90 -13.73 2.89
C GLN A 82 -10.35 -12.45 2.18
N VAL A 83 -9.44 -11.79 1.46
CA VAL A 83 -9.78 -10.58 0.69
C VAL A 83 -10.77 -10.92 -0.43
N ARG A 84 -10.52 -12.01 -1.17
CA ARG A 84 -11.39 -12.44 -2.26
C ARG A 84 -12.78 -12.89 -1.78
N SER A 85 -12.88 -13.58 -0.64
CA SER A 85 -14.16 -13.98 -0.06
C SER A 85 -14.97 -12.79 0.47
N ASN A 86 -14.29 -11.74 0.93
CA ASN A 86 -14.93 -10.50 1.36
C ASN A 86 -15.39 -9.62 0.19
N ILE A 87 -14.89 -9.86 -1.02
CA ILE A 87 -15.40 -9.25 -2.24
C ILE A 87 -16.63 -10.06 -2.67
N SER A 88 -17.80 -9.65 -2.19
CA SER A 88 -19.07 -10.20 -2.66
C SER A 88 -19.29 -9.76 -4.11
N TYR A 89 -19.05 -10.66 -5.07
CA TYR A 89 -19.44 -10.49 -6.48
C TYR A 89 -20.97 -10.57 -6.68
N SER A 90 -21.77 -10.48 -5.61
CA SER A 90 -23.22 -10.70 -5.66
C SER A 90 -24.00 -9.62 -6.40
N LYS A 91 -23.35 -8.53 -6.80
CA LYS A 91 -23.96 -7.45 -7.59
C LYS A 91 -23.10 -7.17 -8.81
N ASN A 92 -23.73 -7.11 -9.98
CA ASN A 92 -23.06 -6.70 -11.20
C ASN A 92 -22.42 -5.30 -10.96
N PRO A 93 -21.15 -5.05 -11.32
CA PRO A 93 -20.53 -3.73 -11.18
C PRO A 93 -21.39 -2.58 -11.73
N GLU A 94 -22.17 -2.84 -12.78
CA GLU A 94 -23.11 -1.89 -13.37
C GLU A 94 -24.24 -1.52 -12.39
N GLU A 95 -24.85 -2.53 -11.73
CA GLU A 95 -25.89 -2.33 -10.71
C GLU A 95 -25.39 -1.55 -9.50
N LEU A 96 -24.11 -1.74 -9.12
CA LEU A 96 -23.49 -1.00 -8.00
C LEU A 96 -23.27 0.48 -8.34
N LEU A 97 -22.96 0.78 -9.60
CA LEU A 97 -22.75 2.13 -10.09
C LEU A 97 -24.07 2.87 -10.25
N GLU A 98 -25.09 2.21 -10.80
CA GLU A 98 -26.45 2.74 -10.89
C GLU A 98 -27.06 3.04 -9.52
N ALA A 99 -26.90 2.12 -8.55
CA ALA A 99 -27.39 2.33 -7.18
C ALA A 99 -26.73 3.53 -6.47
N ARG A 100 -25.56 3.99 -6.95
CA ARG A 100 -24.86 5.19 -6.45
C ARG A 100 -25.15 6.44 -7.29
N GLY A 101 -26.06 6.36 -8.27
CA GLY A 101 -26.47 7.47 -9.12
C GLY A 101 -25.54 7.74 -10.30
N TYR A 102 -24.60 6.83 -10.61
CA TYR A 102 -23.77 6.93 -11.80
C TYR A 102 -24.51 6.34 -13.00
N LYS A 103 -24.53 7.07 -14.11
CA LYS A 103 -25.06 6.56 -15.38
C LYS A 103 -24.00 5.68 -16.04
N VAL A 104 -24.22 4.37 -16.06
CA VAL A 104 -23.37 3.43 -16.79
C VAL A 104 -23.72 3.54 -18.29
N LEU A 105 -22.73 3.89 -19.11
CA LEU A 105 -22.89 3.94 -20.56
C LEU A 105 -22.51 2.58 -21.16
N PRO A 106 -23.22 2.11 -22.20
CA PRO A 106 -22.80 0.93 -22.93
C PRO A 106 -21.43 1.18 -23.57
N TYR A 107 -20.54 0.19 -23.51
CA TYR A 107 -19.20 0.28 -24.11
C TYR A 107 -19.32 0.57 -25.61
N GLY A 108 -18.70 1.67 -26.10
CA GLY A 108 -18.57 1.97 -27.53
C GLY A 108 -19.39 3.16 -28.08
N GLN A 109 -19.74 4.15 -27.27
CA GLN A 109 -20.26 5.45 -27.72
C GLN A 109 -19.24 6.58 -27.54
#